data_AF-A0A453H2C5-F1
#
_entry.id   AF-A0A453H2C5-F1
#
_cell.length_a   1.000
_cell.length_b   1.000
_cell.length_c   1.000
_cell.angle_alpha   90.00
_cell.angle_beta   90.00
_cell.angle_gamma   90.00
#
_symmetry.space_group_name_H-M   'P 1'
#
loop_
_entity.id
_entity.type
_entity.pdbx_description
1 polymer ?
#
loop_
_entity_poly.entity_id
_entity_poly.type
_entity_poly.pdbx_seq_one_letter_code
_entity_poly.pdbx_strand_id
1 'polypeptide(L)'
;MQMVSEVSCTPLLMALNSTKHGVSESDSLNCVKLLVKAGADMDSANPYTPLVVAATYGLADCIKYLLEAGANPNIPDEQCGTTPIEIVADSGRRELVDILFPYTKPVQCVPSWSVDGIITHVKSKHLKDKDKVGQDKKAELKSLGAKAVEEKDYAGASKFYSEAIKVDPEDATLYSNRSLCHLRIGEAHDALVDANACIRLQPDWPKGYWRKGAAFTQGSQGSMRHVHGCDEAGSCQSGDP
;
A
#
# COMPACT_ATOMS: atom_id res chain seq x y z
N MET A 1 17.67 -9.80 24.20
CA MET A 1 18.68 -8.96 23.53
C MET A 1 17.94 -8.03 22.59
N GLN A 2 17.51 -6.88 23.10
CA GLN A 2 16.75 -5.90 22.34
C GLN A 2 17.76 -4.96 21.69
N MET A 3 17.95 -5.06 20.37
CA MET A 3 18.72 -4.09 19.61
C MET A 3 17.91 -2.80 19.55
N VAL A 4 18.08 -1.94 20.56
CA VAL A 4 17.71 -0.54 20.45
C VAL A 4 18.79 0.08 19.59
N SER A 5 18.50 0.28 18.31
CA SER A 5 19.34 1.11 17.45
C SER A 5 19.50 2.46 18.14
N GLU A 6 20.74 2.80 18.53
CA GLU A 6 21.14 4.13 18.97
C GLU A 6 20.92 5.11 17.80
N VAL A 7 19.68 5.54 17.63
CA VAL A 7 19.37 6.75 16.87
C VAL A 7 19.77 7.88 17.79
N SER A 8 20.81 8.62 17.43
CA SER A 8 21.27 9.80 18.15
C SER A 8 20.22 10.91 18.09
N CYS A 9 19.09 10.74 18.79
CA CYS A 9 18.06 11.75 18.89
C CYS A 9 18.60 12.92 19.72
N THR A 10 18.59 14.11 19.14
CA THR A 10 18.98 15.32 19.88
C THR A 10 18.02 15.53 21.06
N PRO A 11 18.46 16.17 22.15
CA PRO A 11 17.58 16.49 23.29
C PRO A 11 16.33 17.28 22.87
N LEU A 12 16.46 18.09 21.81
CA LEU A 12 15.37 18.86 21.23
C LEU A 12 14.31 17.96 20.57
N LEU A 13 14.72 16.93 19.82
CA LEU A 13 13.79 15.94 19.26
C LEU A 13 13.14 15.09 20.35
N MET A 14 13.86 14.73 21.41
CA MET A 14 13.32 13.98 22.55
C MET A 14 12.21 14.77 23.25
N ALA A 15 12.39 16.08 23.44
CA ALA A 15 11.34 16.94 24.00
C ALA A 15 10.06 16.89 23.14
N LEU A 16 10.18 17.04 21.82
CA LEU A 16 9.03 16.99 20.91
C LEU A 16 8.35 15.61 20.87
N ASN A 17 9.14 14.53 20.84
CA ASN A 17 8.64 13.15 20.84
C ASN A 17 7.94 12.76 22.15
N SER A 18 8.23 13.44 23.26
CA SER A 18 7.61 13.14 24.56
C SER A 18 6.08 13.26 24.53
N THR A 19 5.53 14.10 23.64
CA THR A 19 4.09 14.27 23.43
C THR A 19 3.38 12.98 22.99
N LYS A 20 4.07 12.12 22.23
CA LYS A 20 3.60 10.77 21.88
C LYS A 20 3.40 9.86 23.10
N HIS A 21 4.12 10.14 24.18
CA HIS A 21 4.07 9.39 25.43
C HIS A 21 3.13 10.02 26.48
N GLY A 22 2.28 10.98 26.08
CA GLY A 22 1.26 11.58 26.94
C GLY A 22 1.70 12.85 27.67
N VAL A 23 2.87 13.39 27.36
CA VAL A 23 3.29 14.72 27.86
C VAL A 23 2.47 15.80 27.15
N SER A 24 2.03 16.83 27.89
CA SER A 24 1.27 17.93 27.30
C SER A 24 2.13 18.74 26.32
N GLU A 25 1.51 19.32 25.29
CA GLU A 25 2.23 20.21 24.36
C GLU A 25 2.88 21.39 25.09
N SER A 26 2.22 21.96 26.10
CA SER A 26 2.76 23.05 26.91
C SER A 26 4.04 22.67 27.66
N ASP A 27 4.11 21.45 28.19
CA ASP A 27 5.31 20.99 28.90
C ASP A 27 6.45 20.72 27.91
N SER A 28 6.14 20.08 26.78
CA SER A 28 7.08 19.90 25.69
C SER A 28 7.63 21.25 25.19
N LEU A 29 6.76 22.24 25.00
CA LEU A 29 7.13 23.59 24.58
C LEU A 29 8.08 24.26 25.58
N ASN A 30 7.84 24.10 26.89
CA ASN A 30 8.74 24.63 27.92
C ASN A 30 10.13 24.00 27.83
N CYS A 31 10.21 22.68 27.61
CA CYS A 31 11.48 21.99 27.36
C CYS A 31 12.17 22.50 26.10
N VAL A 32 11.44 22.62 24.98
CA VAL A 32 11.95 23.16 23.71
C VAL A 32 12.52 24.56 23.89
N LYS A 33 11.80 25.46 24.58
CA LYS A 33 12.24 26.83 24.88
C LYS A 33 13.56 26.87 25.66
N LEU A 34 13.73 25.98 26.65
CA LEU A 34 14.96 25.91 27.42
C LEU A 34 16.14 25.40 26.59
N LEU A 35 15.90 24.38 25.77
CA LEU A 35 16.93 23.78 24.92
C LEU A 35 17.39 24.74 23.82
N VAL A 36 16.48 25.44 23.17
CA VAL A 36 16.83 26.47 22.17
C VAL A 36 17.65 27.60 22.81
N LYS A 37 17.28 28.07 24.01
CA LYS A 37 18.08 29.06 24.76
C LYS A 37 19.47 28.55 25.16
N ALA A 38 19.62 27.25 25.35
CA ALA A 38 20.91 26.61 25.61
C ALA A 38 21.77 26.40 24.35
N GLY A 39 21.29 26.83 23.17
CA GLY A 39 22.01 26.71 21.91
C GLY A 39 21.80 25.37 21.19
N ALA A 40 20.70 24.65 21.48
CA ALA A 40 20.34 23.48 20.70
C ALA A 40 20.10 23.84 19.22
N ASP A 41 20.68 23.05 18.32
CA ASP A 41 20.48 23.21 16.88
C ASP A 41 19.05 22.86 16.48
N MET A 42 18.38 23.82 15.84
CA MET A 42 16.98 23.73 15.41
C MET A 42 16.82 23.15 14.01
N ASP A 43 17.91 23.08 13.24
CA ASP A 43 17.92 22.58 11.86
C ASP A 43 18.64 21.22 11.74
N SER A 44 19.11 20.67 12.87
CA SER A 44 19.74 19.36 12.93
C SER A 44 18.78 18.28 12.42
N ALA A 45 19.07 17.77 11.23
CA ALA A 45 18.37 16.64 10.61
C ALA A 45 19.10 15.36 11.02
N ASN A 46 18.60 14.66 12.04
CA ASN A 46 19.05 13.29 12.30
C ASN A 46 18.03 12.49 13.15
N PRO A 47 17.15 11.67 12.56
CA PRO A 47 16.80 11.57 11.12
C PRO A 47 15.78 12.62 10.65
N TYR A 48 15.27 13.45 11.56
CA TYR A 48 14.21 14.44 11.29
C TYR A 48 14.62 15.80 11.84
N THR A 49 14.21 16.88 11.18
CA THR A 49 14.32 18.21 11.78
C THR A 49 13.27 18.37 12.89
N PRO A 50 13.55 19.17 13.94
CA PRO A 50 12.58 19.54 14.96
C PRO A 50 11.24 20.01 14.38
N LEU A 51 11.27 20.77 13.28
CA LEU A 51 10.06 21.25 12.63
C LEU A 51 9.27 20.13 11.93
N VAL A 52 9.95 19.15 11.30
CA VAL A 52 9.30 17.95 10.74
C VAL A 52 8.60 17.15 11.84
N VAL A 53 9.23 16.97 13.00
CA VAL A 53 8.62 16.25 14.13
C VAL A 53 7.41 17.01 14.69
N ALA A 54 7.54 18.32 14.89
CA ALA A 54 6.44 19.17 15.36
C ALA A 54 5.26 19.18 14.37
N ALA A 55 5.55 19.26 13.06
CA ALA A 55 4.57 19.14 11.98
C ALA A 55 3.85 17.78 11.97
N THR A 56 4.59 16.69 12.19
CA THR A 56 4.05 15.32 12.22
C THR A 56 3.06 15.13 13.37
N TYR A 57 3.39 15.61 14.57
CA TYR A 57 2.49 15.50 15.73
C TYR A 57 1.46 16.63 15.80
N GLY A 58 1.61 17.69 15.00
CA GLY A 58 0.70 18.82 14.94
C GLY A 58 0.80 19.74 16.14
N LEU A 59 2.01 19.93 16.66
CA LEU A 59 2.30 20.76 17.82
C LEU A 59 2.34 22.24 17.39
N ALA A 60 1.17 22.86 17.30
CA ALA A 60 1.00 24.23 16.78
C ALA A 60 1.86 25.27 17.52
N ASP A 61 1.93 25.19 18.86
CA ASP A 61 2.67 26.15 19.67
C ASP A 61 4.17 25.91 19.58
N CYS A 62 4.59 24.64 19.46
CA CYS A 62 5.99 24.30 19.20
C CYS A 62 6.43 24.78 17.80
N ILE A 63 5.59 24.62 16.78
CA ILE A 63 5.85 25.11 15.42
C ILE A 63 6.02 26.63 15.42
N LYS A 64 5.07 27.38 16.01
CA LYS A 64 5.15 28.84 16.11
C LYS A 64 6.46 29.28 16.77
N TYR A 65 6.79 28.68 17.90
CA TYR A 65 8.01 29.04 18.62
C TYR A 65 9.29 28.72 17.84
N LEU A 66 9.38 27.56 17.18
CA LEU A 66 10.54 27.18 16.37
C LEU A 66 10.73 28.15 15.19
N LEU A 67 9.65 28.58 14.55
CA LEU A 67 9.70 29.59 13.47
C LEU A 67 10.14 30.96 14.00
N GLU A 68 9.61 31.40 15.14
CA GLU A 68 10.04 32.64 15.81
C GLU A 68 11.52 32.61 16.21
N ALA A 69 12.03 31.43 16.58
CA ALA A 69 13.43 31.21 16.92
C ALA A 69 14.35 31.12 15.67
N GLY A 70 13.80 31.09 14.46
CA GLY A 70 14.55 31.10 13.20
C GLY A 70 14.84 29.73 12.60
N ALA A 71 14.14 28.67 13.02
CA ALA A 71 14.25 27.35 12.38
C ALA A 71 13.85 27.42 10.90
N ASN A 72 14.56 26.71 10.02
CA ASN A 72 14.33 26.73 8.58
C ASN A 72 13.18 25.77 8.19
N PRO A 73 12.03 26.28 7.70
CA PRO A 73 10.88 25.44 7.40
C PRO A 73 10.94 24.73 6.04
N ASN A 74 12.03 24.92 5.29
CA ASN A 74 12.20 24.37 3.95
C ASN A 74 13.07 23.11 3.93
N ILE A 75 13.56 22.65 5.09
CA ILE A 75 14.34 21.42 5.18
C ILE A 75 13.38 20.23 5.11
N PRO A 76 13.42 19.41 4.05
CA PRO A 76 12.54 18.27 3.92
C PRO A 76 12.93 17.14 4.87
N ASP A 77 11.96 16.28 5.13
CA ASP A 77 12.17 14.97 5.73
C ASP A 77 13.15 14.14 4.90
N GLU A 78 14.20 13.60 5.51
CA GLU A 78 15.24 12.85 4.78
C GLU A 78 14.73 11.52 4.21
N GLN A 79 13.68 10.93 4.78
CA GLN A 79 13.19 9.60 4.37
C GLN A 79 12.23 9.67 3.19
N CYS A 80 11.28 10.60 3.22
CA CYS A 80 10.26 10.75 2.17
C CYS A 80 10.47 11.97 1.27
N GLY A 81 11.42 12.85 1.59
CA GLY A 81 11.71 14.06 0.80
C GLY A 81 10.57 15.09 0.82
N THR A 82 9.66 15.00 1.79
CA THR A 82 8.54 15.95 1.91
C THR A 82 8.89 17.09 2.85
N THR A 83 8.48 18.30 2.48
CA THR A 83 8.69 19.50 3.30
C THR A 83 7.71 19.55 4.47
N PRO A 84 8.05 20.24 5.58
CA PRO A 84 7.15 20.42 6.73
C PRO A 84 5.75 20.90 6.36
N ILE A 85 5.63 21.81 5.37
CA ILE A 85 4.34 22.33 4.89
C ILE A 85 3.52 21.29 4.12
N GLU A 86 4.17 20.37 3.40
CA GLU A 86 3.49 19.26 2.74
C GLU A 86 2.98 18.22 3.75
N ILE A 87 3.76 17.95 4.81
CA ILE A 87 3.37 17.01 5.89
C ILE A 87 2.09 17.48 6.59
N VAL A 88 2.01 18.76 6.95
CA VAL A 88 0.81 19.29 7.60
C VAL A 88 -0.39 19.36 6.66
N ALA A 89 -0.15 19.61 5.36
CA ALA A 89 -1.18 19.59 4.33
C ALA A 89 -1.74 18.17 4.11
N ASP A 90 -0.88 17.14 4.08
CA ASP A 90 -1.28 15.73 4.00
C ASP A 90 -2.12 15.31 5.22
N SER A 91 -1.70 15.77 6.39
CA SER A 91 -2.43 15.53 7.66
C SER A 91 -3.81 16.22 7.72
N GLY A 92 -4.16 17.06 6.73
CA GLY A 92 -5.41 17.81 6.71
C GLY A 92 -5.48 18.96 7.74
N ARG A 93 -4.35 19.35 8.34
CA ARG A 93 -4.27 20.37 9.39
C ARG A 93 -4.07 21.76 8.78
N ARG A 94 -5.14 22.35 8.24
CA ARG A 94 -5.09 23.66 7.56
C ARG A 94 -4.45 24.77 8.41
N GLU A 95 -4.78 24.82 9.70
CA GLU A 95 -4.22 25.82 10.62
C GLU A 95 -2.68 25.82 10.61
N LEU A 96 -2.06 24.64 10.57
CA LEU A 96 -0.60 24.52 10.54
C LEU A 96 -0.02 24.92 9.19
N VAL A 97 -0.77 24.71 8.09
CA VAL A 97 -0.39 25.22 6.76
C VAL A 97 -0.37 26.75 6.81
N ASP A 98 -1.39 27.37 7.40
CA ASP A 98 -1.49 28.83 7.53
C ASP A 98 -0.34 29.41 8.38
N ILE A 99 0.09 28.70 9.43
CA ILE A 99 1.23 29.09 10.27
C ILE A 99 2.56 28.99 9.49
N LEU A 100 2.76 27.92 8.72
CA LEU A 100 4.02 27.67 8.01
C LEU A 100 4.17 28.49 6.72
N PHE A 101 3.05 28.75 6.04
CA PHE A 101 3.04 29.38 4.71
C PHE A 101 3.87 30.66 4.60
N PRO A 102 3.79 31.64 5.54
CA PRO A 102 4.58 32.87 5.47
C PRO A 102 6.10 32.68 5.55
N TYR A 103 6.55 31.56 6.13
CA TYR A 103 7.97 31.27 6.35
C TYR A 103 8.57 30.35 5.28
N THR A 104 7.73 29.76 4.43
CA THR A 104 8.13 28.78 3.40
C THR A 104 8.35 29.42 2.04
N LYS A 105 9.31 28.88 1.29
CA LYS A 105 9.59 29.27 -0.08
C LYS A 105 8.73 28.44 -1.05
N PRO A 106 8.31 29.02 -2.20
CA PRO A 106 7.60 28.27 -3.21
C PRO A 106 8.34 27.02 -3.66
N VAL A 107 7.69 25.86 -3.49
CA VAL A 107 8.19 24.59 -4.01
C VAL A 107 7.85 24.51 -5.50
N GLN A 108 8.85 24.25 -6.34
CA GLN A 108 8.71 24.32 -7.81
C GLN A 108 7.65 23.38 -8.40
N CYS A 109 7.27 22.31 -7.69
CA CYS A 109 6.28 21.33 -8.16
C CYS A 109 4.83 21.72 -7.87
N VAL A 110 4.57 22.79 -7.13
CA VAL A 110 3.22 23.26 -6.78
C VAL A 110 2.76 24.31 -7.80
N PRO A 111 1.74 24.05 -8.64
CA PRO A 111 1.32 24.96 -9.71
C PRO A 111 0.73 26.29 -9.21
N SER A 112 0.11 26.28 -8.03
CA SER A 112 -0.45 27.46 -7.36
C SER A 112 0.08 27.50 -5.94
N TRP A 113 1.01 28.41 -5.67
CA TRP A 113 1.57 28.61 -4.33
C TRP A 113 0.57 29.37 -3.43
N SER A 114 -0.43 28.64 -2.97
CA SER A 114 -1.46 29.07 -2.02
C SER A 114 -1.74 27.93 -1.06
N VAL A 115 -2.31 28.23 0.11
CA VAL A 115 -2.72 27.22 1.10
C VAL A 115 -3.59 26.14 0.43
N ASP A 116 -4.60 26.56 -0.33
CA ASP A 116 -5.50 25.66 -1.06
C ASP A 116 -4.79 24.90 -2.19
N GLY A 117 -3.86 25.55 -2.89
CA GLY A 117 -3.07 24.93 -3.94
C GLY A 117 -2.12 23.85 -3.42
N ILE A 118 -1.48 24.07 -2.27
CA ILE A 118 -0.61 23.09 -1.60
C ILE A 118 -1.45 21.89 -1.13
N ILE A 119 -2.57 22.12 -0.45
CA ILE A 119 -3.47 21.05 0.02
C ILE A 119 -3.97 20.20 -1.16
N THR A 120 -4.36 20.85 -2.25
CA THR A 120 -4.84 20.16 -3.47
C THR A 120 -3.72 19.36 -4.14
N HIS A 121 -2.52 19.94 -4.23
CA HIS A 121 -1.36 19.30 -4.81
C HIS A 121 -0.97 18.02 -4.06
N VAL A 122 -0.86 18.10 -2.74
CA VAL A 122 -0.49 16.97 -1.88
C VAL A 122 -1.52 15.84 -1.98
N LYS A 123 -2.82 16.15 -1.96
CA LYS A 123 -3.88 15.17 -2.19
C LYS A 123 -3.77 14.47 -3.54
N SER A 124 -3.50 15.23 -4.60
CA SER A 124 -3.32 14.67 -5.95
C SER A 124 -2.07 13.79 -6.03
N LYS A 125 -0.97 14.20 -5.40
CA LYS A 125 0.28 13.43 -5.32
C LYS A 125 0.05 12.08 -4.61
N HIS A 126 -0.65 12.07 -3.48
CA HIS A 126 -0.97 10.82 -2.78
C HIS A 126 -1.86 9.87 -3.56
N LEU A 127 -2.81 10.39 -4.35
CA LEU A 127 -3.61 9.55 -5.25
C LEU A 127 -2.73 8.91 -6.34
N LYS A 128 -1.86 9.71 -6.97
CA LYS A 128 -0.91 9.21 -7.99
C LYS A 128 0.07 8.19 -7.43
N ASP A 129 0.59 8.42 -6.22
CA ASP A 129 1.52 7.49 -5.58
C ASP A 129 0.83 6.19 -5.17
N LYS A 130 -0.42 6.24 -4.68
CA LYS A 130 -1.22 5.03 -4.41
C LYS A 130 -1.53 4.24 -5.68
N ASP A 131 -1.92 4.93 -6.75
CA ASP A 131 -2.20 4.29 -8.03
C ASP A 131 -0.94 3.67 -8.63
N LYS A 132 0.20 4.38 -8.57
CA LYS A 132 1.50 3.87 -9.04
C LYS A 132 1.98 2.68 -8.21
N VAL A 133 1.92 2.75 -6.89
CA VAL A 133 2.26 1.62 -6.01
C VAL A 133 1.35 0.42 -6.27
N GLY A 134 0.06 0.64 -6.48
CA GLY A 134 -0.88 -0.40 -6.89
C GLY A 134 -0.51 -1.03 -8.23
N GLN A 135 -0.20 -0.21 -9.24
CA GLN A 135 0.23 -0.68 -10.56
C GLN A 135 1.56 -1.45 -10.51
N ASP A 136 2.56 -0.94 -9.80
CA ASP A 136 3.85 -1.60 -9.60
C ASP A 136 3.66 -2.94 -8.88
N LYS A 137 2.82 -2.96 -7.82
CA LYS A 137 2.53 -4.20 -7.08
C LYS A 137 1.80 -5.24 -7.92
N LYS A 138 0.82 -4.81 -8.70
CA LYS A 138 0.10 -5.66 -9.66
C LYS A 138 1.06 -6.24 -10.69
N ALA A 139 1.96 -5.42 -11.27
CA ALA A 139 2.92 -5.86 -12.26
C ALA A 139 3.90 -6.89 -11.69
N GLU A 140 4.40 -6.66 -10.47
CA GLU A 140 5.25 -7.60 -9.74
C GLU A 140 4.54 -8.95 -9.51
N LEU A 141 3.33 -8.92 -8.95
CA LEU A 141 2.54 -10.13 -8.68
C LEU A 141 2.22 -10.90 -9.97
N LYS A 142 1.89 -10.19 -11.05
CA LYS A 142 1.64 -10.80 -12.37
C LYS A 142 2.88 -11.48 -12.93
N SER A 143 4.06 -10.87 -12.75
CA SER A 143 5.35 -11.43 -13.16
C SER A 143 5.71 -12.68 -12.36
N LEU A 144 5.56 -12.63 -11.02
CA LEU A 144 5.77 -13.79 -10.15
C LEU A 144 4.83 -14.95 -10.51
N GLY A 145 3.55 -14.65 -10.77
CA GLY A 145 2.60 -15.65 -11.25
C GLY A 145 3.01 -16.28 -12.58
N ALA A 146 3.52 -15.48 -13.53
CA ALA A 146 3.99 -15.99 -14.82
C ALA A 146 5.21 -16.91 -14.67
N LYS A 147 6.17 -16.53 -13.83
CA LYS A 147 7.34 -17.36 -13.52
C LYS A 147 6.93 -18.69 -12.86
N ALA A 148 6.00 -18.67 -11.91
CA ALA A 148 5.49 -19.89 -11.29
C ALA A 148 4.79 -20.82 -12.31
N VAL A 149 4.10 -20.26 -13.31
CA VAL A 149 3.53 -21.05 -14.43
C VAL A 149 4.61 -21.73 -15.27
N GLU A 150 5.73 -21.05 -15.53
CA GLU A 150 6.90 -21.63 -16.23
C GLU A 150 7.52 -22.78 -15.43
N GLU A 151 7.59 -22.63 -14.11
CA GLU A 151 8.06 -23.66 -13.16
C GLU A 151 7.03 -24.79 -12.95
N LYS A 152 5.85 -24.70 -13.57
CA LYS A 152 4.70 -25.62 -13.43
C LYS A 152 4.09 -25.66 -12.02
N ASP A 153 4.42 -24.68 -11.16
CA ASP A 153 3.73 -24.47 -9.89
C ASP A 153 2.44 -23.67 -10.12
N TYR A 154 1.41 -24.37 -10.61
CA TYR A 154 0.11 -23.76 -10.88
C TYR A 154 -0.62 -23.32 -9.61
N ALA A 155 -0.41 -24.03 -8.49
CA ALA A 155 -1.03 -23.69 -7.22
C ALA A 155 -0.44 -22.38 -6.66
N GLY A 156 0.90 -22.22 -6.67
CA GLY A 156 1.55 -20.97 -6.32
C GLY A 156 1.19 -19.82 -7.25
N ALA A 157 1.17 -20.06 -8.57
CA ALA A 157 0.75 -19.07 -9.56
C ALA A 157 -0.67 -18.54 -9.32
N SER A 158 -1.62 -19.43 -8.99
CA SER A 158 -3.02 -19.04 -8.71
C SER A 158 -3.14 -18.05 -7.54
N LYS A 159 -2.27 -18.19 -6.53
CA LYS A 159 -2.22 -17.29 -5.36
C LYS A 159 -1.71 -15.92 -5.76
N PHE A 160 -0.62 -15.84 -6.51
CA PHE A 160 -0.09 -14.56 -7.01
C PHE A 160 -1.12 -13.80 -7.85
N TYR A 161 -1.82 -14.49 -8.75
CA TYR A 161 -2.89 -13.87 -9.53
C TYR A 161 -4.09 -13.46 -8.67
N SER A 162 -4.42 -14.21 -7.62
CA SER A 162 -5.50 -13.84 -6.70
C SER A 162 -5.17 -12.57 -5.92
N GLU A 163 -3.93 -12.41 -5.46
CA GLU A 163 -3.50 -11.15 -4.85
C GLU A 163 -3.46 -10.00 -5.86
N ALA A 164 -3.04 -10.25 -7.11
CA ALA A 164 -3.06 -9.23 -8.17
C ALA A 164 -4.49 -8.74 -8.49
N ILE A 165 -5.48 -9.64 -8.49
CA ILE A 165 -6.89 -9.31 -8.72
C ILE A 165 -7.46 -8.41 -7.61
N LYS A 166 -7.02 -8.57 -6.36
CA LYS A 166 -7.43 -7.67 -5.27
C LYS A 166 -6.94 -6.24 -5.50
N VAL A 167 -5.80 -6.08 -6.17
CA VAL A 167 -5.20 -4.77 -6.49
C VAL A 167 -5.90 -4.14 -7.69
N ASP A 168 -6.14 -4.91 -8.74
CA ASP A 168 -6.86 -4.46 -9.93
C ASP A 168 -7.87 -5.52 -10.40
N PRO A 169 -9.14 -5.40 -9.97
CA PRO A 169 -10.20 -6.32 -10.36
C PRO A 169 -10.64 -6.23 -11.82
N GLU A 170 -10.20 -5.21 -12.57
CA GLU A 170 -10.65 -4.93 -13.94
C GLU A 170 -9.71 -5.51 -15.01
N ASP A 171 -8.52 -5.99 -14.62
CA ASP A 171 -7.58 -6.62 -15.55
C ASP A 171 -8.01 -8.05 -15.92
N ALA A 172 -8.69 -8.18 -17.07
CA ALA A 172 -9.10 -9.46 -17.64
C ALA A 172 -7.96 -10.48 -17.80
N THR A 173 -6.71 -10.03 -17.99
CA THR A 173 -5.57 -10.93 -18.20
C THR A 173 -5.22 -11.72 -16.94
N LEU A 174 -5.47 -11.17 -15.75
CA LEU A 174 -5.25 -11.85 -14.47
C LEU A 174 -6.20 -13.04 -14.32
N TYR A 175 -7.49 -12.84 -14.62
CA TYR A 175 -8.47 -13.92 -14.62
C TYR A 175 -8.16 -14.99 -15.67
N SER A 176 -7.75 -14.60 -16.88
CA SER A 176 -7.37 -15.57 -17.92
C SER A 176 -6.15 -16.42 -17.51
N ASN A 177 -5.18 -15.83 -16.82
CA ASN A 177 -3.99 -16.54 -16.35
C ASN A 177 -4.29 -17.40 -15.10
N ARG A 178 -5.14 -16.94 -14.18
CA ARG A 178 -5.59 -17.77 -13.05
C ARG A 178 -6.47 -18.93 -13.50
N SER A 179 -7.36 -18.71 -14.47
CA SER A 179 -8.15 -19.76 -15.13
C SER A 179 -7.26 -20.86 -15.73
N LEU A 180 -6.13 -20.50 -16.37
CA LEU A 180 -5.13 -21.48 -16.82
C LEU A 180 -4.64 -22.35 -15.68
N CYS A 181 -4.29 -21.73 -14.54
CA CYS A 181 -3.74 -22.43 -13.40
C CYS A 181 -4.75 -23.45 -12.85
N HIS A 182 -6.00 -23.05 -12.65
CA HIS A 182 -7.08 -23.95 -12.22
C HIS A 182 -7.29 -25.13 -13.19
N LEU A 183 -7.27 -24.89 -14.52
CA LEU A 183 -7.33 -25.97 -15.51
C LEU A 183 -6.16 -26.96 -15.35
N ARG A 184 -4.95 -26.47 -15.07
CA ARG A 184 -3.78 -27.34 -14.90
C ARG A 184 -3.78 -28.10 -13.56
N ILE A 185 -4.45 -27.58 -12.54
CA ILE A 185 -4.65 -28.23 -11.25
C ILE A 185 -5.74 -29.30 -11.32
N GLY A 186 -6.80 -29.08 -12.12
CA GLY A 186 -7.98 -29.95 -12.17
C GLY A 186 -9.29 -29.27 -11.77
N GLU A 187 -9.23 -28.01 -11.34
CA GLU A 187 -10.35 -27.23 -10.79
C GLU A 187 -11.17 -26.60 -11.91
N ALA A 188 -11.90 -27.43 -12.65
CA ALA A 188 -12.67 -27.00 -13.83
C ALA A 188 -13.74 -25.94 -13.50
N HIS A 189 -14.35 -26.00 -12.32
CA HIS A 189 -15.35 -25.03 -11.88
C HIS A 189 -14.75 -23.62 -11.70
N ASP A 190 -13.64 -23.52 -10.97
CA ASP A 190 -13.01 -22.22 -10.70
C ASP A 190 -12.37 -21.63 -11.97
N ALA A 191 -11.86 -22.50 -12.84
CA ALA A 191 -11.44 -22.11 -14.18
C ALA A 191 -12.58 -21.48 -15.00
N LEU A 192 -13.80 -22.03 -14.91
CA LEU A 192 -14.98 -21.52 -15.61
C LEU A 192 -15.45 -20.17 -15.05
N VAL A 193 -15.42 -20.00 -13.72
CA VAL A 193 -15.74 -18.73 -13.05
C VAL A 193 -14.81 -17.62 -13.56
N ASP A 194 -13.50 -17.88 -13.58
CA ASP A 194 -12.50 -16.93 -14.07
C ASP A 194 -12.62 -16.67 -15.57
N ALA A 195 -12.93 -17.69 -16.38
CA ALA A 195 -13.16 -17.52 -17.81
C ALA A 195 -14.37 -16.62 -18.09
N ASN A 196 -15.47 -16.80 -17.34
CA ASN A 196 -16.63 -15.92 -17.45
C ASN A 196 -16.32 -14.49 -16.99
N ALA A 197 -15.51 -14.31 -15.93
CA ALA A 197 -15.06 -12.99 -15.51
C ALA A 197 -14.23 -12.30 -16.60
N CYS A 198 -13.30 -13.03 -17.22
CA CYS A 198 -12.50 -12.56 -18.35
C CYS A 198 -13.38 -12.09 -19.53
N ILE A 199 -14.41 -12.86 -19.90
CA ILE A 199 -15.34 -12.51 -20.99
C ILE A 199 -16.18 -11.28 -20.62
N ARG A 200 -16.63 -11.16 -19.36
CA ARG A 200 -17.37 -9.96 -18.91
C ARG A 200 -16.53 -8.69 -19.01
N LEU A 201 -15.25 -8.77 -18.66
CA LEU A 201 -14.34 -7.63 -18.70
C LEU A 201 -13.88 -7.29 -20.12
N GLN A 202 -13.63 -8.31 -20.96
CA GLN A 202 -13.23 -8.13 -22.36
C GLN A 202 -14.00 -9.10 -23.27
N PRO A 203 -15.21 -8.71 -23.73
CA PRO A 203 -16.07 -9.57 -24.55
C PRO A 203 -15.49 -9.92 -25.92
N ASP A 204 -14.61 -9.08 -26.46
CA ASP A 204 -13.98 -9.29 -27.77
C ASP A 204 -12.70 -10.12 -27.69
N TRP A 205 -12.22 -10.46 -26.48
CA TRP A 205 -10.96 -11.17 -26.32
C TRP A 205 -11.15 -12.69 -26.47
N PRO A 206 -10.69 -13.33 -27.58
CA PRO A 206 -11.00 -14.73 -27.87
C PRO A 206 -10.46 -15.71 -26.80
N LYS A 207 -9.41 -15.29 -26.10
CA LYS A 207 -8.77 -16.09 -25.04
C LYS A 207 -9.75 -16.43 -23.92
N GLY A 208 -10.70 -15.55 -23.60
CA GLY A 208 -11.72 -15.80 -22.58
C GLY A 208 -12.63 -16.98 -22.96
N TYR A 209 -13.13 -17.02 -24.19
CA TYR A 209 -13.95 -18.12 -24.70
C TYR A 209 -13.17 -19.42 -24.80
N TRP A 210 -11.89 -19.35 -25.19
CA TRP A 210 -11.03 -20.52 -25.22
C TRP A 210 -10.84 -21.14 -23.83
N ARG A 211 -10.60 -20.31 -22.80
CA ARG A 211 -10.55 -20.76 -21.39
C ARG A 211 -11.85 -21.43 -20.95
N LYS A 212 -12.98 -20.82 -21.31
CA LYS A 212 -14.33 -21.34 -21.01
C LYS A 212 -14.56 -22.71 -21.64
N GLY A 213 -14.21 -22.87 -22.92
CA GLY A 213 -14.31 -24.14 -23.62
C GLY A 213 -13.45 -25.23 -22.98
N ALA A 214 -12.21 -24.90 -22.61
CA ALA A 214 -11.31 -25.82 -21.92
C ALA A 214 -11.84 -26.27 -20.54
N ALA A 215 -12.51 -25.37 -19.80
CA ALA A 215 -13.13 -25.72 -18.53
C ALA A 215 -14.28 -26.73 -18.69
N PHE A 216 -15.12 -26.58 -19.73
CA PHE A 216 -16.20 -27.52 -20.00
C PHE A 216 -15.70 -28.91 -20.41
N THR A 217 -14.69 -28.99 -21.28
CA THR A 217 -14.16 -30.29 -21.72
C THR A 217 -13.54 -31.06 -20.55
N GLN A 218 -12.87 -30.36 -19.64
CA GLN A 218 -12.25 -30.96 -18.46
C GLN A 218 -13.27 -31.39 -17.40
N GLY A 219 -14.31 -30.57 -17.14
CA GLY A 219 -15.40 -30.93 -16.23
C GLY A 219 -16.15 -32.20 -16.65
N SER A 220 -16.39 -32.36 -17.96
CA SER A 220 -17.03 -33.56 -18.53
C SER A 220 -16.15 -34.82 -18.39
N GLN A 221 -14.83 -34.69 -18.51
CA GLN A 221 -13.91 -35.82 -18.31
C GLN A 221 -13.77 -36.23 -16.83
N GLY A 222 -13.86 -35.27 -15.90
CA GLY A 222 -13.91 -35.55 -14.46
C GLY A 222 -15.17 -36.33 -14.06
N SER A 223 -16.32 -35.98 -14.64
CA SER A 223 -17.57 -36.71 -14.40
C SER A 223 -17.53 -38.13 -14.99
N MET A 224 -16.92 -38.33 -16.17
CA MET A 224 -16.80 -39.65 -16.80
C MET A 224 -15.83 -40.58 -16.05
N ARG A 225 -14.82 -40.04 -15.35
CA ARG A 225 -13.92 -40.82 -14.49
C ARG A 225 -14.58 -41.39 -13.22
N HIS A 226 -15.71 -40.83 -12.78
CA HIS A 226 -16.48 -41.39 -11.65
C HIS A 226 -17.50 -42.46 -12.08
N VAL A 227 -17.80 -42.59 -13.38
CA VAL A 227 -18.79 -43.56 -13.88
C VAL A 227 -18.17 -44.90 -14.29
N HIS A 228 -16.83 -45.02 -14.37
CA HIS A 228 -16.13 -46.29 -14.64
C HIS A 228 -15.58 -47.00 -13.38
N GLY A 229 -16.13 -46.70 -12.20
CA GLY A 229 -15.73 -47.31 -10.92
C GLY A 229 -16.84 -48.03 -10.16
N CYS A 230 -17.96 -48.36 -10.81
CA CYS A 230 -19.09 -49.06 -10.20
C CYS A 230 -19.55 -50.25 -11.05
N ASP A 231 -18.67 -51.21 -11.30
CA ASP A 231 -19.05 -52.55 -11.77
C ASP A 231 -18.07 -53.56 -11.17
N GLU A 232 -18.28 -53.93 -9.90
CA GLU A 232 -17.94 -55.24 -9.31
C GLU A 232 -18.15 -55.17 -7.79
N ALA A 233 -19.31 -55.63 -7.32
CA ALA A 233 -19.52 -56.35 -6.05
C ALA A 233 -21.01 -56.38 -5.69
N GLY A 234 -21.75 -57.29 -6.32
CA GLY A 234 -23.09 -57.71 -5.87
C GLY A 234 -23.08 -59.22 -5.67
N SER A 235 -22.45 -59.70 -4.59
CA SER A 235 -22.58 -61.08 -4.14
C SER A 235 -24.03 -61.34 -3.71
N CYS A 236 -24.75 -62.15 -4.47
CA CYS A 236 -26.00 -62.76 -4.03
C CYS A 236 -25.67 -64.04 -3.24
N GLN A 237 -25.84 -64.00 -1.92
CA GLN A 237 -26.03 -65.21 -1.12
C GLN A 237 -27.26 -65.06 -0.20
N SER A 238 -28.24 -65.92 -0.51
CA SER A 238 -29.12 -66.72 0.35
C SER A 238 -29.97 -66.09 1.46
N GLY A 239 -31.25 -66.46 1.46
CA GLY A 239 -32.12 -66.49 2.63
C GLY A 239 -33.53 -66.98 2.30
N ASP A 240 -33.70 -68.29 2.13
CA ASP A 240 -34.99 -68.99 2.24
C ASP A 240 -35.53 -68.91 3.69
N PRO A 241 -36.85 -69.06 3.93
CA PRO A 241 -37.38 -69.61 5.16
C PRO A 241 -37.49 -71.15 5.13
#